data_AF-F0Z1K9-F1
#
_entry.id   AF-F0Z1K9-F1
#
_cell.length_a   1.000
_cell.length_b   1.000
_cell.length_c   1.000
_cell.angle_alpha   90.00
_cell.angle_beta   90.00
_cell.angle_gamma   90.00
#
_symmetry.space_group_name_H-M   'P 1'
#
loop_
_entity.id
_entity.type
_entity.pdbx_description
1 polymer ?
#
loop_
_entity_poly.entity_id
_entity_poly.type
_entity_poly.pdbx_seq_one_letter_code
_entity_poly.pdbx_strand_id
1 'polypeptide(L)'
;MALFLSVGIHELLIQGGFARLNGNTVAGDGFRRQSLNEEVLNYIQNTKDPGENLGLYWLETDFGTEPLTKKLKPELFKDLENKWAGRQGWEEYVLQCKGIWDDVKYFPVPQPSGKTEAGVSFVDSWMYDRNYGGKRGHEGTDIMADKNERGLYPVVSMTDGVVRHKGWLEQGGWRLGIVAPGGTYFYYAHLDSYADIEEGDTVQAGDLLGYMGDTGYSKTEGTTGNFPVHLHVGIYLFHNEEEISVNPYWVLRYLENQKIGVRFSFAD
;
A
#
# COMPACT_ATOMS: atom_id res chain seq x y z
N MET A 1 34.40 24.94 -28.92
CA MET A 1 33.71 25.53 -27.76
C MET A 1 32.32 24.91 -27.61
N ALA A 2 32.24 23.58 -27.44
CA ALA A 2 30.96 22.84 -27.37
C ALA A 2 31.02 21.67 -26.38
N LEU A 3 32.21 21.11 -26.11
CA LEU A 3 32.39 20.03 -25.14
C LEU A 3 32.18 20.47 -23.68
N PHE A 4 32.56 21.70 -23.32
CA PHE A 4 32.42 22.22 -21.95
C PHE A 4 30.96 22.59 -21.59
N LEU A 5 30.15 22.99 -22.57
CA LEU A 5 28.72 23.27 -22.36
C LEU A 5 27.91 21.98 -22.14
N SER A 6 28.22 20.91 -22.88
CA SER A 6 27.53 19.62 -22.71
C SER A 6 27.91 18.92 -21.40
N VAL A 7 29.17 18.99 -20.98
CA VAL A 7 29.62 18.44 -19.68
C VAL A 7 28.95 19.19 -18.52
N GLY A 8 28.88 20.52 -18.57
CA GLY A 8 28.21 21.32 -17.54
C GLY A 8 26.70 21.08 -17.45
N ILE A 9 26.01 20.93 -18.58
CA ILE A 9 24.57 20.58 -18.59
C ILE A 9 24.36 19.17 -18.04
N HIS A 10 25.19 18.21 -18.40
CA HIS A 10 25.10 16.84 -17.87
C HIS A 10 25.33 16.79 -16.36
N GLU A 11 26.32 17.52 -15.86
CA GLU A 11 26.61 17.60 -14.42
C GLU A 11 25.51 18.32 -13.65
N LEU A 12 24.92 19.37 -14.21
CA LEU A 12 23.73 20.05 -13.64
C LEU A 12 22.48 19.16 -13.64
N LEU A 13 22.25 18.40 -14.72
CA LEU A 13 21.14 17.43 -14.78
C LEU A 13 21.34 16.28 -13.79
N ILE A 14 22.59 15.81 -13.59
CA ILE A 14 22.93 14.80 -12.59
C ILE A 14 22.73 15.35 -11.17
N GLN A 15 23.19 16.57 -10.88
CA GLN A 15 23.00 17.22 -9.58
C GLN A 15 21.52 17.51 -9.30
N GLY A 16 20.75 17.93 -10.31
CA GLY A 16 19.30 18.09 -10.24
C GLY A 16 18.58 16.76 -10.01
N GLY A 17 19.03 15.68 -10.65
CA GLY A 17 18.53 14.32 -10.40
C GLY A 17 18.75 13.87 -8.96
N PHE A 18 19.89 14.21 -8.35
CA PHE A 18 20.13 13.87 -6.94
C PHE A 18 19.25 14.63 -5.95
N ALA A 19 18.64 15.77 -6.34
CA ALA A 19 17.68 16.47 -5.50
C ALA A 19 16.40 15.64 -5.24
N ARG A 20 16.15 14.59 -6.03
CA ARG A 20 15.03 13.64 -5.87
C ARG A 20 15.07 12.91 -4.52
N LEU A 21 16.27 12.71 -3.96
CA LEU A 21 16.47 12.10 -2.65
C LEU A 21 16.87 13.17 -1.64
N ASN A 22 15.97 13.43 -0.70
CA ASN A 22 16.17 14.38 0.39
C ASN A 22 15.26 14.00 1.58
N GLY A 23 15.37 14.76 2.68
CA GLY A 23 14.63 14.48 3.90
C GLY A 23 13.11 14.52 3.78
N ASN A 24 12.53 15.10 2.71
CA ASN A 24 11.08 15.16 2.49
C ASN A 24 10.59 14.21 1.40
N THR A 25 11.46 13.36 0.82
CA THR A 25 11.12 12.50 -0.32
C THR A 25 9.90 11.62 -0.04
N VAL A 26 9.80 11.04 1.16
CA VAL A 26 8.70 10.15 1.56
C VAL A 26 7.36 10.88 1.72
N ALA A 27 7.39 12.14 2.14
CA ALA A 27 6.19 12.98 2.22
C ALA A 27 5.72 13.52 0.86
N GLY A 28 6.56 13.43 -0.18
CA GLY A 28 6.26 13.96 -1.51
C GLY A 28 5.20 13.16 -2.25
N ASP A 29 4.35 13.85 -3.02
CA ASP A 29 3.26 13.24 -3.80
C ASP A 29 3.74 12.14 -4.76
N GLY A 30 4.92 12.31 -5.36
CA GLY A 30 5.51 11.31 -6.25
C GLY A 30 5.76 9.98 -5.54
N PHE A 31 6.33 10.01 -4.33
CA PHE A 31 6.50 8.81 -3.51
C PHE A 31 5.15 8.25 -3.07
N ARG A 32 4.28 9.09 -2.51
CA ARG A 32 2.98 8.65 -1.98
C ARG A 32 2.08 8.03 -3.05
N ARG A 33 2.21 8.44 -4.32
CA ARG A 33 1.46 7.87 -5.46
C ARG A 33 1.82 6.42 -5.77
N GLN A 34 3.06 6.01 -5.43
CA GLN A 34 3.63 4.68 -5.69
C GLN A 34 3.52 4.24 -7.16
N SER A 35 3.68 5.17 -8.11
CA SER A 35 3.43 4.93 -9.54
C SER A 35 4.25 3.77 -10.11
N LEU A 36 3.58 2.75 -10.66
CA LEU A 36 4.20 1.65 -11.40
C LEU A 36 3.52 1.44 -12.75
N ASN A 37 4.07 0.52 -13.53
CA ASN A 37 3.44 -0.04 -14.71
C ASN A 37 3.51 -1.58 -14.64
N GLU A 38 2.79 -2.25 -15.52
CA GLU A 38 2.71 -3.72 -15.54
C GLU A 38 4.07 -4.39 -15.79
N GLU A 39 4.97 -3.77 -16.56
CA GLU A 39 6.30 -4.34 -16.83
C GLU A 39 7.13 -4.41 -15.54
N VAL A 40 7.16 -3.32 -14.77
CA VAL A 40 7.87 -3.24 -13.50
C VAL A 40 7.22 -4.13 -12.45
N LEU A 41 5.88 -4.13 -12.37
CA LEU A 41 5.13 -4.98 -11.44
C LEU A 41 5.46 -6.47 -11.64
N ASN A 42 5.42 -6.94 -12.89
CA ASN A 42 5.76 -8.33 -13.22
C ASN A 42 7.23 -8.65 -12.90
N TYR A 43 8.13 -7.69 -13.08
CA TYR A 43 9.53 -7.86 -12.72
C TYR A 43 9.69 -8.05 -11.21
N ILE A 44 9.15 -7.15 -10.38
CA ILE A 44 9.38 -7.15 -8.93
C ILE A 44 8.78 -8.37 -8.21
N GLN A 45 7.68 -8.94 -8.73
CA GLN A 45 7.06 -10.16 -8.22
C GLN A 45 8.01 -11.36 -8.21
N ASN A 46 9.09 -11.31 -9.00
CA ASN A 46 10.09 -12.36 -9.12
C ASN A 46 11.43 -11.98 -8.48
N THR A 47 11.48 -10.90 -7.68
CA THR A 47 12.70 -10.44 -7.00
C THR A 47 12.68 -10.76 -5.51
N LYS A 48 13.86 -10.80 -4.90
CA LYS A 48 14.00 -11.05 -3.44
C LYS A 48 13.73 -9.83 -2.58
N ASP A 49 14.10 -8.65 -3.08
CA ASP A 49 14.09 -7.38 -2.35
C ASP A 49 13.25 -6.34 -3.11
N PRO A 50 11.91 -6.53 -3.18
CA PRO A 50 11.05 -5.68 -4.01
C PRO A 50 11.07 -4.21 -3.56
N GLY A 51 11.07 -3.92 -2.26
CA GLY A 51 11.05 -2.55 -1.74
C GLY A 51 12.28 -1.74 -2.15
N GLU A 52 13.47 -2.32 -2.02
CA GLU A 52 14.71 -1.65 -2.44
C GLU A 52 14.75 -1.41 -3.96
N ASN A 53 14.40 -2.43 -4.76
CA ASN A 53 14.36 -2.31 -6.21
C ASN A 53 13.37 -1.22 -6.66
N LEU A 54 12.19 -1.16 -6.04
CA LEU A 54 11.19 -0.13 -6.34
C LEU A 54 11.67 1.26 -5.93
N GLY A 55 12.32 1.39 -4.77
CA GLY A 55 12.95 2.63 -4.35
C GLY A 55 13.94 3.16 -5.39
N LEU A 56 14.85 2.31 -5.84
CA LEU A 56 15.81 2.64 -6.89
C LEU A 56 15.14 3.01 -8.22
N TYR A 57 14.10 2.25 -8.60
CA TYR A 57 13.30 2.53 -9.80
C TYR A 57 12.66 3.91 -9.74
N TRP A 58 12.05 4.30 -8.62
CA TRP A 58 11.42 5.61 -8.49
C TRP A 58 12.42 6.75 -8.49
N LEU A 59 13.56 6.62 -7.82
CA LEU A 59 14.61 7.64 -7.90
C LEU A 59 15.15 7.81 -9.33
N GLU A 60 15.28 6.72 -10.08
CA GLU A 60 15.74 6.77 -11.47
C GLU A 60 14.72 7.40 -12.41
N THR A 61 13.43 7.13 -12.20
CA THR A 61 12.32 7.58 -13.06
C THR A 61 11.64 8.86 -12.59
N ASP A 62 12.23 9.56 -11.62
CA ASP A 62 11.60 10.73 -10.98
C ASP A 62 10.16 10.45 -10.55
N PHE A 63 9.99 9.35 -9.81
CA PHE A 63 8.70 8.87 -9.30
C PHE A 63 7.67 8.61 -10.42
N GLY A 64 8.15 8.20 -11.59
CA GLY A 64 7.34 7.83 -12.75
C GLY A 64 7.01 8.99 -13.70
N THR A 65 7.59 10.18 -13.51
CA THR A 65 7.45 11.29 -14.47
C THR A 65 8.36 11.11 -15.69
N GLU A 66 9.47 10.38 -15.54
CA GLU A 66 10.41 10.03 -16.60
C GLU A 66 10.37 8.53 -16.93
N PRO A 67 10.50 8.14 -18.20
CA PRO A 67 10.55 6.72 -18.57
C PRO A 67 11.88 6.10 -18.14
N LEU A 68 11.84 4.83 -17.73
CA LEU A 68 13.05 4.05 -17.52
C LEU A 68 13.77 3.83 -18.87
N THR A 69 15.02 4.26 -18.97
CA THR A 69 15.80 4.20 -20.22
C THR A 69 16.57 2.89 -20.40
N LYS A 70 16.83 2.18 -19.29
CA LYS A 70 17.56 0.90 -19.27
C LYS A 70 16.59 -0.28 -19.14
N LYS A 71 17.01 -1.46 -19.59
CA LYS A 71 16.20 -2.69 -19.47
C LYS A 71 16.13 -3.17 -18.03
N LEU A 72 14.97 -3.66 -17.61
CA LEU A 72 14.76 -4.29 -16.30
C LEU A 72 15.51 -5.61 -16.20
N LYS A 73 16.63 -5.59 -15.48
CA LYS A 73 17.50 -6.74 -15.20
C LYS A 73 18.23 -6.55 -13.87
N PRO A 74 18.71 -7.61 -13.20
CA PRO A 74 19.42 -7.48 -11.92
C PRO A 74 20.61 -6.50 -11.96
N GLU A 75 21.32 -6.43 -13.09
CA GLU A 75 22.47 -5.52 -13.23
C GLU A 75 22.07 -4.04 -13.17
N LEU A 76 20.85 -3.70 -13.62
CA LEU A 76 20.32 -2.34 -13.51
C LEU A 76 20.25 -1.91 -12.05
N PHE A 77 19.65 -2.73 -11.19
CA PHE A 77 19.44 -2.37 -9.79
C PHE A 77 20.76 -2.27 -9.03
N LYS A 78 21.74 -3.12 -9.36
CA LYS A 78 23.11 -2.97 -8.85
C LYS A 78 23.76 -1.65 -9.26
N ASP A 79 23.59 -1.23 -10.52
CA ASP A 79 24.10 0.07 -10.98
C ASP A 79 23.41 1.24 -10.24
N LEU A 80 22.10 1.13 -10.01
CA LEU A 80 21.32 2.14 -9.30
C LEU A 80 21.69 2.19 -7.82
N GLU A 81 21.87 1.05 -7.16
CA GLU A 81 22.35 0.96 -5.79
C GLU A 81 23.71 1.66 -5.65
N ASN A 82 24.67 1.38 -6.52
CA ASN A 82 25.97 2.08 -6.55
C ASN A 82 25.83 3.60 -6.74
N LYS A 83 24.80 4.06 -7.46
CA LYS A 83 24.52 5.48 -7.69
C LYS A 83 23.90 6.18 -6.47
N TRP A 84 23.03 5.48 -5.73
CA TRP A 84 22.14 6.05 -4.71
C TRP A 84 22.49 5.71 -3.26
N ALA A 85 23.07 4.53 -2.98
CA ALA A 85 23.21 4.03 -1.61
C ALA A 85 24.10 4.90 -0.70
N GLY A 86 25.08 5.61 -1.27
CA GLY A 86 25.95 6.52 -0.52
C GLY A 86 25.40 7.93 -0.32
N ARG A 87 24.16 8.21 -0.74
CA ARG A 87 23.59 9.57 -0.73
C ARG A 87 22.90 9.86 0.60
N GLN A 88 22.91 11.13 0.99
CA GLN A 88 22.16 11.58 2.17
C GLN A 88 20.67 11.28 1.99
N GLY A 89 20.05 10.70 3.02
CA GLY A 89 18.63 10.30 3.00
C GLY A 89 18.36 8.90 2.45
N TRP A 90 19.35 8.21 1.88
CA TRP A 90 19.17 6.87 1.32
C TRP A 90 18.67 5.85 2.34
N GLU A 91 19.33 5.74 3.49
CA GLU A 91 19.00 4.73 4.52
C GLU A 91 17.56 4.85 5.00
N GLU A 92 17.10 6.07 5.30
CA GLU A 92 15.73 6.29 5.72
C GLU A 92 14.75 5.99 4.58
N TYR A 93 15.03 6.50 3.38
CA TYR A 93 14.20 6.27 2.20
C TYR A 93 14.01 4.78 1.88
N VAL A 94 15.10 4.02 1.81
CA VAL A 94 15.05 2.60 1.44
C VAL A 94 14.35 1.78 2.52
N LEU A 95 14.53 2.11 3.81
CA LEU A 95 13.80 1.44 4.89
C LEU A 95 12.29 1.63 4.76
N GLN A 96 11.83 2.83 4.41
CA GLN A 96 10.39 3.09 4.17
C GLN A 96 9.87 2.31 2.96
N CYS A 97 10.64 2.24 1.86
CA CYS A 97 10.28 1.40 0.72
C CYS A 97 10.15 -0.08 1.12
N LYS A 98 11.14 -0.61 1.85
CA LYS A 98 11.12 -1.99 2.32
C LYS A 98 9.97 -2.27 3.27
N GLY A 99 9.67 -1.34 4.17
CA GLY A 99 8.53 -1.46 5.08
C GLY A 99 7.18 -1.55 4.36
N ILE A 100 7.01 -0.92 3.19
CA ILE A 100 5.76 -1.03 2.42
C ILE A 100 5.67 -2.39 1.71
N TRP A 101 6.78 -2.86 1.14
CA TRP A 101 6.77 -3.89 0.10
C TRP A 101 7.30 -5.25 0.52
N ASP A 102 8.18 -5.32 1.51
CA ASP A 102 8.86 -6.58 1.86
C ASP A 102 8.08 -7.41 2.90
N ASP A 103 7.19 -6.78 3.67
CA ASP A 103 6.40 -7.44 4.72
C ASP A 103 5.09 -8.06 4.22
N VAL A 104 4.60 -7.65 3.04
CA VAL A 104 3.33 -8.11 2.50
C VAL A 104 3.43 -9.52 1.91
N LYS A 105 2.49 -10.39 2.26
CA LYS A 105 2.48 -11.81 1.84
C LYS A 105 1.18 -12.27 1.21
N TYR A 106 0.05 -11.68 1.60
CA TYR A 106 -1.26 -12.10 1.13
C TYR A 106 -2.15 -10.92 0.78
N PHE A 107 -2.97 -11.10 -0.25
CA PHE A 107 -4.09 -10.21 -0.53
C PHE A 107 -5.09 -10.24 0.64
N PRO A 108 -5.65 -9.09 1.07
CA PRO A 108 -6.42 -9.01 2.31
C PRO A 108 -7.81 -9.66 2.27
N VAL A 109 -8.29 -10.05 1.08
CA VAL A 109 -9.56 -10.76 0.91
C VAL A 109 -9.29 -12.15 0.33
N PRO A 110 -9.47 -13.23 1.11
CA PRO A 110 -9.28 -14.60 0.63
C PRO A 110 -10.15 -14.91 -0.60
N GLN A 111 -9.71 -15.88 -1.40
CA GLN A 111 -10.54 -16.44 -2.46
C GLN A 111 -11.48 -17.52 -1.89
N PRO A 112 -12.75 -17.56 -2.31
CA PRO A 112 -13.67 -18.60 -1.89
C PRO A 112 -13.22 -19.97 -2.42
N SER A 113 -13.12 -20.95 -1.55
CA SER A 113 -12.89 -22.35 -1.92
C SER A 113 -14.24 -23.03 -2.21
N GLY A 114 -14.47 -23.40 -3.48
CA GLY A 114 -15.68 -24.11 -3.92
C GLY A 114 -16.42 -23.39 -5.06
N LYS A 115 -17.74 -23.56 -5.12
CA LYS A 115 -18.60 -22.97 -6.17
C LYS A 115 -19.11 -21.56 -5.83
N THR A 116 -18.65 -20.98 -4.74
CA THR A 116 -19.12 -19.66 -4.30
C THR A 116 -18.55 -18.60 -5.21
N GLU A 117 -19.41 -17.98 -6.01
CA GLU A 117 -19.07 -16.76 -6.76
C GLU A 117 -19.12 -15.58 -5.80
N ALA A 118 -17.98 -15.20 -5.21
CA ALA A 118 -17.83 -14.05 -4.34
C ALA A 118 -16.48 -13.39 -4.62
N GLY A 119 -16.42 -12.70 -5.77
CA GLY A 119 -15.25 -11.92 -6.17
C GLY A 119 -15.21 -10.54 -5.52
N VAL A 120 -14.12 -9.85 -5.78
CA VAL A 120 -13.90 -8.46 -5.39
C VAL A 120 -13.22 -7.70 -6.53
N SER A 121 -13.44 -6.39 -6.57
CA SER A 121 -12.81 -5.49 -7.54
C SER A 121 -12.28 -4.23 -6.86
N PHE A 122 -11.22 -3.65 -7.41
CA PHE A 122 -10.63 -2.42 -6.89
C PHE A 122 -9.99 -1.63 -8.04
N VAL A 123 -9.86 -0.32 -7.86
CA VAL A 123 -9.27 0.59 -8.84
C VAL A 123 -8.30 1.52 -8.15
N ASP A 124 -7.43 2.16 -8.94
CA ASP A 124 -6.54 3.20 -8.43
C ASP A 124 -7.32 4.51 -8.23
N SER A 125 -7.88 4.67 -7.04
CA SER A 125 -8.69 5.82 -6.65
C SER A 125 -7.91 6.86 -5.85
N TRP A 126 -6.58 6.79 -5.84
CA TRP A 126 -5.72 7.69 -5.08
C TRP A 126 -6.03 9.15 -5.38
N MET A 127 -6.30 9.92 -4.32
CA MET A 127 -6.68 11.35 -4.38
C MET A 127 -7.97 11.68 -5.14
N TYR A 128 -8.82 10.69 -5.46
CA TYR A 128 -10.18 10.96 -5.94
C TYR A 128 -11.00 11.66 -4.84
N ASP A 129 -11.98 12.47 -5.22
CA ASP A 129 -12.78 13.25 -4.29
C ASP A 129 -13.56 12.35 -3.30
N ARG A 130 -13.42 12.61 -2.01
CA ARG A 130 -14.33 12.15 -0.95
C ARG A 130 -15.19 13.32 -0.49
N ASN A 131 -16.50 13.08 -0.34
CA ASN A 131 -17.49 14.13 -0.06
C ASN A 131 -18.01 14.11 1.38
N TYR A 132 -17.88 12.97 2.10
CA TYR A 132 -18.27 12.89 3.51
C TYR A 132 -17.19 13.51 4.40
N GLY A 133 -17.59 14.48 5.24
CA GLY A 133 -16.67 15.19 6.14
C GLY A 133 -15.89 16.34 5.49
N GLY A 134 -16.28 16.78 4.29
CA GLY A 134 -15.60 17.84 3.52
C GLY A 134 -14.84 17.31 2.31
N LYS A 135 -14.26 18.21 1.51
CA LYS A 135 -13.45 17.84 0.34
C LYS A 135 -12.07 17.36 0.79
N ARG A 136 -11.78 16.09 0.55
CA ARG A 136 -10.47 15.46 0.80
C ARG A 136 -10.17 14.45 -0.29
N GLY A 137 -8.89 14.14 -0.49
CA GLY A 137 -8.49 13.02 -1.34
C GLY A 137 -8.81 11.68 -0.68
N HIS A 138 -9.07 10.66 -1.50
CA HIS A 138 -9.09 9.27 -1.06
C HIS A 138 -7.65 8.78 -0.88
N GLU A 139 -7.21 8.75 0.37
CA GLU A 139 -5.90 8.25 0.77
C GLU A 139 -5.98 6.77 1.17
N GLY A 140 -6.18 5.91 0.18
CA GLY A 140 -6.27 4.45 0.36
C GLY A 140 -6.75 3.76 -0.90
N THR A 141 -7.22 2.52 -0.76
CA THR A 141 -7.86 1.77 -1.84
C THR A 141 -9.08 1.04 -1.30
N ASP A 142 -10.21 1.17 -2.01
CA ASP A 142 -11.44 0.48 -1.66
C ASP A 142 -11.54 -0.82 -2.49
N ILE A 143 -11.62 -1.95 -1.80
CA ILE A 143 -11.83 -3.27 -2.38
C ILE A 143 -13.32 -3.57 -2.27
N MET A 144 -14.03 -3.42 -3.38
CA MET A 144 -15.48 -3.53 -3.49
C MET A 144 -15.90 -5.01 -3.54
N ALA A 145 -16.92 -5.36 -2.76
CA ALA A 145 -17.54 -6.68 -2.83
C ALA A 145 -18.44 -6.81 -4.06
N ASP A 146 -18.27 -7.88 -4.85
CA ASP A 146 -19.17 -8.15 -5.98
C ASP A 146 -20.59 -8.49 -5.50
N LYS A 147 -20.69 -9.18 -4.35
CA LYS A 147 -21.94 -9.39 -3.61
C LYS A 147 -22.02 -8.38 -2.49
N ASN A 148 -22.99 -7.48 -2.57
CA ASN A 148 -23.19 -6.43 -1.57
C ASN A 148 -23.83 -6.99 -0.28
N GLU A 149 -23.09 -7.84 0.43
CA GLU A 149 -23.52 -8.56 1.64
C GLU A 149 -22.42 -8.44 2.71
N ARG A 150 -22.73 -7.76 3.81
CA ARG A 150 -21.83 -7.61 4.96
C ARG A 150 -21.60 -8.97 5.63
N GLY A 151 -20.45 -9.17 6.25
CA GLY A 151 -20.17 -10.39 6.99
C GLY A 151 -19.83 -11.60 6.09
N LEU A 152 -19.96 -11.47 4.77
CA LEU A 152 -19.70 -12.57 3.83
C LEU A 152 -18.21 -12.77 3.55
N TYR A 153 -17.47 -11.68 3.35
CA TYR A 153 -16.07 -11.72 2.91
C TYR A 153 -15.14 -11.68 4.12
N PRO A 154 -14.33 -12.73 4.37
CA PRO A 154 -13.29 -12.67 5.39
C PRO A 154 -12.26 -11.60 5.03
N VAL A 155 -11.72 -10.93 6.05
CA VAL A 155 -10.60 -10.00 5.92
C VAL A 155 -9.42 -10.57 6.70
N VAL A 156 -8.28 -10.73 6.04
CA VAL A 156 -7.07 -11.31 6.62
C VAL A 156 -5.92 -10.30 6.64
N SER A 157 -4.98 -10.50 7.56
CA SER A 157 -3.78 -9.66 7.62
C SER A 157 -2.92 -9.83 6.37
N MET A 158 -2.48 -8.72 5.77
CA MET A 158 -1.56 -8.75 4.63
C MET A 158 -0.14 -9.09 5.05
N THR A 159 0.20 -8.80 6.30
CA THR A 159 1.54 -8.91 6.89
C THR A 159 1.49 -9.69 8.20
N ASP A 160 2.65 -10.16 8.66
CA ASP A 160 2.83 -10.42 10.09
C ASP A 160 2.79 -9.07 10.83
N GLY A 161 2.60 -9.08 12.15
CA GLY A 161 2.71 -7.84 12.92
C GLY A 161 1.99 -7.86 14.26
N VAL A 162 1.74 -6.67 14.78
CA VAL A 162 1.04 -6.45 16.05
C VAL A 162 -0.18 -5.57 15.83
N VAL A 163 -1.30 -5.94 16.42
CA VAL A 163 -2.53 -5.14 16.43
C VAL A 163 -2.29 -3.90 17.25
N ARG A 164 -2.23 -2.75 16.57
CA ARG A 164 -1.94 -1.48 17.21
C ARG A 164 -3.20 -0.72 17.62
N HIS A 165 -4.24 -0.79 16.77
CA HIS A 165 -5.49 -0.08 16.98
C HIS A 165 -6.68 -0.95 16.59
N LYS A 166 -7.76 -0.93 17.37
CA LYS A 166 -9.03 -1.62 17.13
C LYS A 166 -10.21 -0.77 17.62
N GLY A 167 -11.37 -0.81 16.95
CA GLY A 167 -12.57 -0.05 17.36
C GLY A 167 -13.08 0.97 16.32
N TRP A 168 -13.91 1.92 16.77
CA TRP A 168 -14.69 2.81 15.90
C TRP A 168 -13.96 4.10 15.50
N LEU A 169 -14.11 4.52 14.25
CA LEU A 169 -13.88 5.90 13.79
C LEU A 169 -15.08 6.37 12.95
N GLU A 170 -15.46 7.65 13.07
CA GLU A 170 -16.59 8.23 12.32
C GLU A 170 -16.47 7.98 10.81
N GLN A 171 -15.26 8.13 10.26
CA GLN A 171 -15.02 7.91 8.83
C GLN A 171 -14.65 6.47 8.49
N GLY A 172 -14.09 5.70 9.42
CA GLY A 172 -13.57 4.35 9.19
C GLY A 172 -14.50 3.22 9.59
N GLY A 173 -15.59 3.52 10.29
CA GLY A 173 -16.42 2.51 10.93
C GLY A 173 -15.64 1.67 11.92
N TRP A 174 -15.93 0.37 11.95
CA TRP A 174 -15.08 -0.59 12.62
C TRP A 174 -13.80 -0.77 11.83
N ARG A 175 -12.68 -0.44 12.47
CA ARG A 175 -11.36 -0.51 11.88
C ARG A 175 -10.37 -1.24 12.76
N LEU A 176 -9.34 -1.75 12.13
CA LEU A 176 -8.20 -2.37 12.77
C LEU A 176 -6.92 -1.93 12.07
N GLY A 177 -5.85 -1.79 12.84
CA GLY A 177 -4.52 -1.42 12.36
C GLY A 177 -3.45 -2.40 12.81
N ILE A 178 -2.62 -2.86 11.88
CA ILE A 178 -1.47 -3.72 12.12
C ILE A 178 -0.19 -2.94 11.89
N VAL A 179 0.74 -2.96 12.84
CA VAL A 179 2.12 -2.51 12.60
C VAL A 179 2.96 -3.72 12.20
N ALA A 180 3.47 -3.70 10.97
CA ALA A 180 4.31 -4.75 10.42
C ALA A 180 5.76 -4.66 10.96
N PRO A 181 6.59 -5.72 10.82
CA PRO A 181 7.98 -5.73 11.29
C PRO A 181 8.84 -4.57 10.77
N GLY A 182 8.63 -4.12 9.54
CA GLY A 182 9.28 -2.97 8.91
C GLY A 182 8.78 -1.61 9.42
N GLY A 183 7.82 -1.58 10.34
CA GLY A 183 7.30 -0.37 11.00
C GLY A 183 6.13 0.30 10.28
N THR A 184 5.77 -0.16 9.08
CA THR A 184 4.60 0.33 8.34
C THR A 184 3.29 -0.06 9.04
N TYR A 185 2.34 0.86 9.06
CA TYR A 185 1.01 0.64 9.58
C TYR A 185 0.02 0.32 8.46
N PHE A 186 -0.56 -0.88 8.51
CA PHE A 186 -1.57 -1.37 7.58
C PHE A 186 -2.96 -1.23 8.22
N TYR A 187 -3.83 -0.50 7.56
CA TYR A 187 -5.15 -0.10 8.06
C TYR A 187 -6.27 -0.83 7.29
N TYR A 188 -7.21 -1.38 8.05
CA TYR A 188 -8.37 -2.12 7.55
C TYR A 188 -9.64 -1.49 8.12
N ALA A 189 -10.52 -0.99 7.27
CA ALA A 189 -11.72 -0.26 7.71
C ALA A 189 -13.01 -0.79 7.10
N HIS A 190 -14.12 -0.30 7.64
CA HIS A 190 -15.50 -0.64 7.28
C HIS A 190 -15.86 -2.10 7.58
N LEU A 191 -15.21 -2.70 8.59
CA LEU A 191 -15.50 -4.07 8.99
C LEU A 191 -16.94 -4.20 9.49
N ASP A 192 -17.56 -5.34 9.22
CA ASP A 192 -18.83 -5.73 9.82
C ASP A 192 -18.63 -6.19 11.28
N SER A 193 -17.62 -7.04 11.47
CA SER A 193 -17.26 -7.66 12.74
C SER A 193 -15.76 -7.97 12.80
N TYR A 194 -15.22 -8.10 14.01
CA TYR A 194 -13.85 -8.53 14.26
C TYR A 194 -13.79 -10.05 14.45
N ALA A 195 -12.62 -10.63 14.21
CA ALA A 195 -12.25 -11.92 14.77
C ALA A 195 -12.06 -11.80 16.31
N ASP A 196 -11.75 -12.92 16.96
CA ASP A 196 -11.31 -12.94 18.36
C ASP A 196 -9.86 -12.42 18.43
N ILE A 197 -9.72 -11.09 18.35
CA ILE A 197 -8.43 -10.39 18.24
C ILE A 197 -8.49 -9.08 19.02
N GLU A 198 -7.46 -8.75 19.79
CA GLU A 198 -7.39 -7.55 20.62
C GLU A 198 -6.14 -6.70 20.34
N GLU A 199 -6.15 -5.44 20.80
CA GLU A 199 -4.95 -4.59 20.74
C GLU A 199 -3.81 -5.21 21.54
N GLY A 200 -2.62 -5.26 20.94
CA GLY A 200 -1.42 -5.89 21.49
C GLY A 200 -1.21 -7.34 21.03
N ASP A 201 -2.20 -7.98 20.40
CA ASP A 201 -2.03 -9.32 19.86
C ASP A 201 -1.05 -9.34 18.69
N THR A 202 -0.29 -10.43 18.59
CA THR A 202 0.56 -10.71 17.42
C THR A 202 -0.24 -11.51 16.40
N VAL A 203 -0.14 -11.11 15.13
CA VAL A 203 -0.75 -11.82 14.00
C VAL A 203 0.31 -12.27 13.01
N GLN A 204 0.03 -13.37 12.33
CA GLN A 204 0.72 -13.79 11.13
C GLN A 204 -0.05 -13.32 9.89
N ALA A 205 0.68 -13.10 8.79
CA ALA A 205 0.03 -12.81 7.52
C ALA A 205 -0.94 -13.95 7.17
N GLY A 206 -2.17 -13.60 6.83
CA GLY A 206 -3.24 -14.55 6.56
C GLY A 206 -4.16 -14.86 7.73
N ASP A 207 -3.82 -14.43 8.95
CA ASP A 207 -4.72 -14.55 10.09
C ASP A 207 -5.98 -13.72 9.87
N LEU A 208 -7.12 -14.27 10.31
CA LEU A 208 -8.42 -13.62 10.20
C LEU A 208 -8.47 -12.40 11.13
N LEU A 209 -8.78 -11.23 10.56
CA LEU A 209 -8.97 -9.98 11.29
C LEU A 209 -10.46 -9.70 11.57
N GLY A 210 -11.33 -10.18 10.70
CA GLY A 210 -12.77 -9.94 10.76
C GLY A 210 -13.45 -10.18 9.43
N TYR A 211 -14.58 -9.52 9.22
CA TYR A 211 -15.36 -9.63 7.99
C TYR A 211 -15.66 -8.26 7.40
N MET A 212 -15.65 -8.18 6.07
CA MET A 212 -15.95 -6.97 5.32
C MET A 212 -17.40 -6.52 5.56
N GLY A 213 -17.59 -5.22 5.69
CA GLY A 213 -18.91 -4.63 5.91
C GLY A 213 -19.05 -3.29 5.20
N ASP A 214 -19.90 -2.44 5.76
CA ASP A 214 -20.12 -1.07 5.31
C ASP A 214 -20.32 -0.11 6.50
N THR A 215 -19.65 -0.41 7.61
CA THR A 215 -19.77 0.39 8.82
C THR A 215 -19.04 1.73 8.65
N GLY A 216 -19.60 2.81 9.19
CA GLY A 216 -18.97 4.13 9.22
C GLY A 216 -19.81 5.26 8.64
N TYR A 217 -19.17 6.38 8.35
CA TYR A 217 -19.78 7.66 7.97
C TYR A 217 -20.86 8.11 8.97
N SER A 218 -20.56 7.97 10.26
CA SER A 218 -21.47 8.32 11.33
C SER A 218 -20.73 8.52 12.66
N LYS A 219 -21.19 9.50 13.44
CA LYS A 219 -20.76 9.66 14.84
C LYS A 219 -21.33 8.58 15.75
N THR A 220 -22.42 7.94 15.34
CA THR A 220 -23.03 6.84 16.07
C THR A 220 -22.28 5.55 15.76
N GLU A 221 -21.60 5.03 16.77
CA GLU A 221 -20.89 3.75 16.69
C GLU A 221 -21.80 2.60 16.23
N GLY A 222 -21.26 1.73 15.37
CA GLY A 222 -22.00 0.59 14.81
C GLY A 222 -22.98 0.95 13.69
N THR A 223 -22.99 2.19 13.19
CA THR A 223 -23.84 2.53 12.02
C THR A 223 -23.40 1.76 10.78
N THR A 224 -24.36 1.13 10.10
CA THR A 224 -24.19 0.37 8.86
C THR A 224 -25.06 0.92 7.73
N GLY A 225 -24.75 0.60 6.48
CA GLY A 225 -25.65 0.81 5.32
C GLY A 225 -25.59 2.20 4.69
N ASN A 226 -24.60 3.02 5.05
CA ASN A 226 -24.40 4.34 4.46
C ASN A 226 -23.75 4.30 3.06
N PHE A 227 -23.16 3.16 2.68
CA PHE A 227 -22.45 2.93 1.43
C PHE A 227 -22.38 1.42 1.12
N PRO A 228 -21.98 1.01 -0.10
CA PRO A 228 -21.83 -0.42 -0.43
C PRO A 228 -20.75 -1.12 0.41
N VAL A 229 -20.88 -2.43 0.54
CA VAL A 229 -19.92 -3.29 1.24
C VAL A 229 -18.57 -3.26 0.53
N HIS A 230 -17.54 -2.86 1.27
CA HIS A 230 -16.17 -2.82 0.78
C HIS A 230 -15.18 -2.85 1.95
N LEU A 231 -13.95 -3.28 1.67
CA LEU A 231 -12.83 -3.11 2.56
C LEU A 231 -12.05 -1.88 2.13
N HIS A 232 -11.91 -0.90 3.02
CA HIS A 232 -10.95 0.18 2.80
C HIS A 232 -9.59 -0.23 3.37
N VAL A 233 -8.58 -0.23 2.51
CA VAL A 233 -7.17 -0.46 2.89
C VAL A 233 -6.42 0.86 2.85
N GLY A 234 -5.67 1.13 3.91
CA GLY A 234 -4.69 2.22 3.97
C GLY A 234 -3.30 1.70 4.34
N ILE A 235 -2.27 2.37 3.87
CA ILE A 235 -0.87 2.10 4.24
C ILE A 235 -0.27 3.42 4.70
N TYR A 236 0.31 3.42 5.89
CA TYR A 236 0.80 4.62 6.54
C TYR A 236 2.21 4.41 7.07
N LEU A 237 3.03 5.42 6.87
CA LEU A 237 4.40 5.52 7.38
C LEU A 237 4.46 6.58 8.46
N PHE A 238 5.39 6.43 9.40
CA PHE A 238 5.74 7.49 10.33
C PHE A 238 7.04 8.16 9.90
N HIS A 239 6.97 9.46 9.62
CA HIS A 239 8.12 10.26 9.20
C HIS A 239 8.03 11.64 9.83
N ASN A 240 9.09 12.08 10.52
CA ASN A 240 9.14 13.35 11.26
C ASN A 240 7.93 13.62 12.17
N GLU A 241 7.49 12.59 12.91
CA GLU A 241 6.31 12.63 13.82
C GLU A 241 4.96 12.80 13.12
N GLU A 242 4.94 12.77 11.78
CA GLU A 242 3.72 12.81 10.97
C GLU A 242 3.39 11.43 10.39
N GLU A 243 2.10 11.16 10.28
CA GLU A 243 1.58 10.00 9.57
C GLU A 243 1.47 10.34 8.07
N ILE A 244 2.17 9.59 7.24
CA ILE A 244 2.20 9.76 5.79
C ILE A 244 1.47 8.61 5.13
N SER A 245 0.34 8.90 4.49
CA SER A 245 -0.39 7.93 3.69
C SER A 245 0.27 7.68 2.34
N VAL A 246 0.35 6.42 1.94
CA VAL A 246 0.84 5.98 0.62
C VAL A 246 -0.20 5.13 -0.09
N ASN A 247 -0.19 5.16 -1.42
CA ASN A 247 -1.18 4.49 -2.26
C ASN A 247 -1.10 2.96 -2.19
N PRO A 248 -2.12 2.27 -1.63
CA PRO A 248 -2.11 0.82 -1.52
C PRO A 248 -2.35 0.09 -2.85
N TYR A 249 -2.85 0.78 -3.88
CA TYR A 249 -3.32 0.16 -5.12
C TYR A 249 -2.27 -0.79 -5.74
N TRP A 250 -1.02 -0.33 -5.87
CA TRP A 250 0.03 -1.14 -6.50
C TRP A 250 0.50 -2.30 -5.63
N VAL A 251 0.47 -2.14 -4.31
CA VAL A 251 0.71 -3.24 -3.36
C VAL A 251 -0.40 -4.29 -3.51
N LEU A 252 -1.66 -3.87 -3.62
CA LEU A 252 -2.79 -4.78 -3.83
C LEU A 252 -2.71 -5.51 -5.19
N ARG A 253 -2.28 -4.82 -6.26
CA ARG A 253 -1.99 -5.45 -7.56
C ARG A 253 -0.84 -6.46 -7.46
N TYR A 254 0.21 -6.14 -6.70
CA TYR A 254 1.33 -7.06 -6.44
C TYR A 254 0.86 -8.36 -5.77
N LEU A 255 -0.07 -8.25 -4.82
CA LEU A 255 -0.63 -9.36 -4.07
C LEU A 255 -1.81 -10.07 -4.75
N GLU A 256 -2.29 -9.60 -5.92
CA GLU A 256 -3.57 -10.03 -6.52
C GLU A 256 -3.68 -11.55 -6.72
N ASN A 257 -2.54 -12.21 -6.99
CA ASN A 257 -2.45 -13.66 -7.16
C ASN A 257 -2.07 -14.44 -5.89
N GLN A 258 -1.84 -13.75 -4.77
CA GLN A 258 -1.43 -14.31 -3.48
C GLN A 258 -2.64 -14.34 -2.53
N LYS A 259 -3.70 -15.04 -2.94
CA LYS A 259 -4.93 -15.19 -2.14
C LYS A 259 -4.98 -16.53 -1.41
N ILE A 260 -5.23 -16.49 -0.11
CA ILE A 260 -5.52 -17.69 0.69
C ILE A 260 -6.87 -18.26 0.25
N GLY A 261 -7.01 -19.58 0.15
CA GLY A 261 -8.29 -20.24 -0.10
C GLY A 261 -9.04 -20.50 1.20
N VAL A 262 -10.27 -19.98 1.34
CA VAL A 262 -11.09 -20.15 2.56
C VAL A 262 -12.52 -20.55 2.19
N ARG A 263 -13.20 -21.36 3.01
CA ARG A 263 -14.63 -21.64 2.81
C ARG A 263 -15.44 -20.49 3.37
N PHE A 264 -16.27 -19.88 2.52
CA PHE A 264 -17.18 -18.83 2.97
C PHE A 264 -18.41 -19.51 3.55
N SER A 265 -18.75 -19.17 4.80
CA SER A 265 -19.98 -19.61 5.44
C SER A 265 -21.09 -18.61 5.16
N PHE A 266 -22.17 -19.06 4.52
CA PHE A 266 -23.40 -18.29 4.46
C PHE A 266 -24.21 -18.57 5.72
N ALA A 267 -24.86 -17.54 6.28
CA ALA A 267 -25.95 -17.79 7.20
C ALA A 267 -27.12 -18.34 6.38
N ASP A 268 -27.57 -19.56 6.71
CA ASP A 268 -28.78 -20.17 6.14
C ASP A 268 -30.05 -19.41 6.57
#